data_AF-A1RV52-F1
#
_entry.id   AF-A1RV52-F1
#
_cell.length_a   1.000
_cell.length_b   1.000
_cell.length_c   1.000
_cell.angle_alpha   90.00
_cell.angle_beta   90.00
_cell.angle_gamma   90.00
#
_symmetry.space_group_name_H-M   'P 1'
#
loop_
_entity.id
_entity.type
_entity.pdbx_description
1 polymer ?
#
loop_
_entity_poly.entity_id
_entity_poly.type
_entity_poly.pdbx_seq_one_letter_code
_entity_poly.pdbx_strand_id
1 'polypeptide(L)'
;MTLFYDFLWEAVRRPRIIIEYANQIGINLPPPPEDFYMRLEYVAKAAKLILEIERDDSVFWRSRCIDAKRFYIEASQDLREMGIVLEDFNLC
;
A
#
# COMPACT_ATOMS: atom_id res chain seq x y z
N MET A 1 2.69 17.60 7.22
CA MET A 1 3.07 16.25 6.75
C MET A 1 1.81 15.42 6.77
N THR A 2 1.30 15.02 5.62
CA THR A 2 0.30 13.95 5.51
C THR A 2 0.97 12.63 5.89
N LEU A 3 0.29 11.80 6.67
CA LEU A 3 0.82 10.50 7.09
C LEU A 3 0.89 9.55 5.89
N PHE A 4 1.76 8.53 5.95
CA PHE A 4 1.83 7.56 4.85
C PHE A 4 0.51 6.80 4.71
N TYR A 5 -0.20 6.63 5.83
CA TYR A 5 -1.57 6.12 5.85
C TYR A 5 -2.55 6.91 4.98
N ASP A 6 -2.53 8.25 5.05
CA ASP A 6 -3.42 9.10 4.25
C ASP A 6 -3.08 9.00 2.77
N PHE A 7 -1.77 8.95 2.46
CA PHE A 7 -1.29 8.74 1.10
C PHE A 7 -1.80 7.42 0.52
N LEU A 8 -1.80 6.31 1.29
CA LEU A 8 -2.30 5.01 0.81
C LEU A 8 -3.80 5.07 0.50
N TRP A 9 -4.61 5.67 1.37
CA TRP A 9 -6.03 5.86 1.09
C TRP A 9 -6.29 6.78 -0.10
N GLU A 10 -5.50 7.83 -0.27
CA GLU A 10 -5.58 8.66 -1.46
C GLU A 10 -5.17 7.89 -2.71
N ALA A 11 -4.20 6.98 -2.63
CA ALA A 11 -3.80 6.12 -3.73
C ALA A 11 -4.91 5.15 -4.16
N VAL A 12 -5.77 4.68 -3.26
CA VAL A 12 -6.96 3.89 -3.64
C VAL A 12 -7.92 4.72 -4.50
N ARG A 13 -8.07 6.02 -4.19
CA ARG A 13 -8.93 6.95 -4.95
C ARG A 13 -8.27 7.43 -6.24
N ARG A 14 -6.95 7.58 -6.23
CA ARG A 14 -6.12 8.12 -7.31
C ARG A 14 -4.87 7.24 -7.51
N PRO A 15 -4.99 6.06 -8.13
CA PRO A 15 -3.89 5.09 -8.20
C PRO A 15 -2.62 5.58 -8.90
N ARG A 16 -2.74 6.62 -9.72
CA ARG A 16 -1.58 7.23 -10.37
C ARG A 16 -0.52 7.69 -9.37
N ILE A 17 -0.89 8.14 -8.17
CA ILE A 17 0.09 8.66 -7.22
C ILE A 17 1.03 7.58 -6.68
N ILE A 18 0.53 6.36 -6.44
CA ILE A 18 1.38 5.25 -5.96
C ILE A 18 2.22 4.67 -7.10
N ILE A 19 1.71 4.72 -8.33
CA ILE A 19 2.47 4.34 -9.54
C ILE A 19 3.62 5.32 -9.77
N GLU A 20 3.35 6.62 -9.71
CA GLU A 20 4.37 7.67 -9.83
C GLU A 20 5.44 7.53 -8.75
N TYR A 21 5.01 7.30 -7.50
CA TYR A 21 5.92 7.02 -6.39
C TYR A 21 6.79 5.79 -6.64
N ALA A 22 6.17 4.67 -7.00
CA ALA A 22 6.86 3.40 -7.28
C ALA A 22 7.91 3.57 -8.39
N ASN A 23 7.57 4.28 -9.46
CA ASN A 23 8.49 4.57 -10.56
C ASN A 23 9.70 5.41 -10.11
N GLN A 24 9.52 6.36 -9.20
CA GLN A 24 10.63 7.17 -8.67
C GLN A 24 11.68 6.33 -7.92
N ILE A 25 11.25 5.20 -7.35
CA ILE A 25 12.13 4.26 -6.65
C ILE A 25 12.47 3.02 -7.49
N GLY A 26 12.24 3.08 -8.80
CA GLY A 26 12.64 2.03 -9.76
C GLY A 26 11.72 0.82 -9.83
N ILE A 27 10.49 0.90 -9.30
CA ILE A 27 9.48 -0.16 -9.36
C ILE A 27 8.48 0.17 -10.45
N ASN A 28 8.32 -0.73 -11.42
CA ASN A 28 7.27 -0.62 -12.43
C ASN A 28 6.04 -1.43 -12.00
N LEU A 29 4.98 -0.74 -11.58
CA LEU A 29 3.71 -1.38 -11.23
C LEU A 29 2.83 -1.55 -12.47
N PRO A 30 2.01 -2.63 -12.54
CA PRO A 30 1.06 -2.79 -13.64
C PRO A 30 -0.01 -1.69 -13.61
N PRO A 31 -0.74 -1.47 -14.71
CA PRO A 31 -1.88 -0.55 -14.73
C PRO A 31 -2.88 -0.84 -13.60
N PRO A 32 -3.45 0.19 -12.97
CA PRO A 32 -4.34 0.01 -11.84
C PRO A 32 -5.71 -0.49 -12.32
N PRO A 33 -6.39 -1.33 -11.52
CA PRO A 33 -7.74 -1.78 -11.85
C PRO A 33 -8.79 -0.66 -11.70
N GLU A 34 -9.94 -0.84 -12.35
CA GLU A 34 -11.05 0.12 -12.29
C GLU A 34 -11.98 -0.11 -11.09
N ASP A 35 -12.10 -1.36 -10.62
CA ASP A 35 -12.91 -1.72 -9.46
C ASP A 35 -12.28 -1.21 -8.15
N PHE A 36 -13.12 -0.76 -7.22
CA PHE A 36 -12.65 -0.20 -5.95
C PHE A 36 -11.90 -1.23 -5.09
N TYR A 37 -12.45 -2.44 -4.93
CA TYR A 37 -11.85 -3.48 -4.10
C TYR A 37 -10.57 -4.01 -4.74
N MET A 38 -10.55 -4.16 -6.07
CA MET A 38 -9.30 -4.50 -6.76
C MET A 38 -8.24 -3.41 -6.61
N ARG A 39 -8.62 -2.12 -6.58
CA ARG A 39 -7.67 -1.03 -6.29
C ARG A 39 -7.16 -1.08 -4.85
N LEU A 40 -8.03 -1.40 -3.91
CA LEU A 40 -7.66 -1.53 -2.50
C LEU A 40 -6.61 -2.65 -2.32
N GLU A 41 -6.84 -3.81 -2.92
CA GLU A 41 -5.85 -4.90 -2.97
C GLU A 41 -4.55 -4.47 -3.66
N TYR A 42 -4.66 -3.83 -4.82
CA TYR A 42 -3.51 -3.33 -5.60
C TYR A 42 -2.63 -2.39 -4.77
N VAL A 43 -3.23 -1.43 -4.06
CA VAL A 43 -2.50 -0.48 -3.22
C VAL A 43 -1.87 -1.17 -2.02
N ALA A 44 -2.55 -2.13 -1.39
CA ALA A 44 -2.00 -2.90 -0.27
C ALA A 44 -0.74 -3.68 -0.68
N LYS A 45 -0.78 -4.33 -1.85
CA LYS A 45 0.37 -5.05 -2.43
C LYS A 45 1.51 -4.09 -2.81
N ALA A 46 1.18 -2.97 -3.46
CA ALA A 46 2.16 -1.95 -3.82
C ALA A 46 2.85 -1.35 -2.58
N ALA A 47 2.09 -1.05 -1.52
CA ALA A 47 2.64 -0.51 -0.28
C ALA A 47 3.63 -1.47 0.39
N LYS A 48 3.31 -2.77 0.45
CA LYS A 48 4.20 -3.82 0.95
C LYS A 48 5.51 -3.85 0.14
N LEU A 49 5.41 -3.90 -1.18
CA LEU A 49 6.57 -3.93 -2.08
C LEU A 49 7.46 -2.67 -1.95
N ILE A 50 6.84 -1.48 -1.90
CA ILE A 50 7.54 -0.21 -1.69
C ILE A 50 8.34 -0.25 -0.39
N LEU A 51 7.70 -0.67 0.71
CA LEU A 51 8.37 -0.73 2.02
C LEU A 51 9.48 -1.78 2.08
N GLU A 52 9.34 -2.91 1.39
CA GLU A 52 10.40 -3.92 1.25
C GLU A 52 11.64 -3.34 0.57
N ILE A 53 11.45 -2.55 -0.48
CA ILE A 53 12.53 -1.96 -1.27
C ILE A 53 13.18 -0.77 -0.55
N GLU A 54 12.38 0.06 0.11
CA GLU A 54 12.87 1.22 0.87
C GLU A 54 13.39 0.84 2.26
N ARG A 55 13.49 -0.46 2.58
CA ARG A 55 13.81 -0.93 3.92
C ARG A 55 15.13 -0.37 4.44
N ASP A 56 15.04 0.33 5.56
CA ASP A 56 16.18 0.78 6.35
C ASP A 56 15.89 0.70 7.86
N ASP A 57 16.87 1.09 8.68
CA ASP A 57 16.76 1.10 10.14
C ASP A 57 16.25 2.45 10.71
N SER A 58 15.76 3.35 9.86
CA SER A 58 15.36 4.69 10.26
C SER A 58 14.01 4.69 11.00
N VAL A 59 13.86 5.68 11.89
CA VAL A 59 12.56 5.96 12.54
C VAL A 59 11.50 6.31 11.49
N PHE A 60 11.90 6.95 10.40
CA PHE A 60 11.02 7.31 9.30
C PHE A 60 10.42 6.07 8.61
N TRP A 61 11.24 5.10 8.25
CA TRP A 61 10.76 3.85 7.65
C TRP A 61 9.86 3.08 8.61
N ARG A 62 10.25 2.96 9.89
CA ARG A 62 9.40 2.28 10.91
C ARG A 62 8.04 2.94 11.06
N SER A 63 7.99 4.28 11.05
CA SER A 63 6.72 5.03 11.08
C SER A 63 5.85 4.68 9.87
N ARG A 64 6.43 4.64 8.67
CA ARG A 64 5.70 4.27 7.44
C ARG A 64 5.24 2.81 7.46
N CYS A 65 6.03 1.92 8.04
CA CYS A 65 5.66 0.52 8.19
C CYS A 65 4.43 0.35 9.11
N ILE A 66 4.37 1.10 10.23
CA ILE A 66 3.21 1.10 11.13
C ILE A 66 1.95 1.62 10.40
N ASP A 67 2.09 2.73 9.67
CA ASP A 67 1.00 3.31 8.87
C ASP A 67 0.48 2.32 7.81
N ALA A 68 1.39 1.66 7.09
CA ALA A 68 1.03 0.66 6.09
C ALA A 68 0.39 -0.58 6.70
N LYS A 69 0.89 -1.05 7.86
CA LYS A 69 0.30 -2.17 8.59
C LYS A 69 -1.14 -1.88 8.99
N ARG A 70 -1.40 -0.65 9.48
CA ARG A 70 -2.75 -0.20 9.79
C ARG A 70 -3.65 -0.23 8.56
N PHE A 71 -3.22 0.42 7.47
CA PHE A 71 -3.94 0.40 6.20
C PHE A 71 -4.23 -1.04 5.72
N TYR A 72 -3.24 -1.92 5.82
CA TYR A 72 -3.35 -3.31 5.37
C TYR A 72 -4.38 -4.11 6.16
N ILE A 73 -4.46 -3.90 7.48
CA ILE A 73 -5.46 -4.56 8.34
C ILE A 73 -6.86 -4.12 7.95
N GLU A 74 -7.08 -2.81 7.80
CA GLU A 74 -8.37 -2.24 7.39
C GLU A 74 -8.75 -2.74 5.98
N ALA A 75 -7.81 -2.68 5.02
CA ALA A 75 -8.00 -3.19 3.68
C ALA A 75 -8.34 -4.68 3.66
N SER A 76 -7.66 -5.49 4.48
CA SER A 76 -7.93 -6.93 4.57
C SER A 76 -9.31 -7.22 5.16
N GLN A 77 -9.85 -6.36 6.02
CA GLN A 77 -11.20 -6.54 6.56
C GLN A 77 -12.23 -6.32 5.45
N ASP A 78 -12.15 -5.20 4.74
CA ASP A 78 -13.05 -4.86 3.63
C ASP A 78 -12.98 -5.91 2.50
N LEU A 79 -11.78 -6.38 2.17
CA LEU A 79 -11.59 -7.37 1.09
C LEU A 79 -12.15 -8.75 1.44
N ARG A 80 -12.13 -9.15 2.72
CA ARG A 80 -12.69 -10.43 3.16
C ARG A 80 -14.20 -10.48 2.96
N GLU A 81 -14.90 -9.36 3.08
CA GLU A 81 -16.35 -9.28 2.79
C GLU A 81 -16.66 -9.61 1.32
N MET A 82 -15.70 -9.39 0.43
CA MET A 82 -15.77 -9.69 -0.99
C MET A 82 -15.14 -11.04 -1.37
N GLY A 83 -14.73 -11.84 -0.38
CA GLY A 83 -14.07 -13.14 -0.60
C GLY A 83 -12.62 -13.06 -1.09
N ILE A 84 -11.99 -11.88 -1.01
CA ILE A 84 -10.59 -11.66 -1.37
C ILE A 84 -9.73 -11.76 -0.10
N VAL A 85 -8.68 -12.58 -0.16
CA VAL A 85 -7.76 -12.80 0.97
C VAL A 85 -6.40 -12.22 0.62
N LEU A 86 -5.99 -11.19 1.37
CA LEU A 86 -4.64 -10.67 1.34
C LEU A 86 -3.68 -11.61 2.08
N GLU A 87 -2.42 -11.66 1.62
CA GLU A 87 -1.34 -12.34 2.34
C GLU A 87 -1.08 -11.68 3.70
N ASP A 88 -0.28 -12.30 4.56
CA ASP A 88 0.11 -11.65 5.82
C ASP A 88 1.07 -10.47 5.59
N PHE A 89 0.90 -9.42 6.41
CA PHE A 89 1.79 -8.26 6.45
C PHE A 89 2.86 -8.45 7.53
N ASN A 90 4.04 -8.94 7.11
CA ASN A 90 5.13 -9.33 8.00
C ASN A 90 6.41 -8.49 7.78
N LEU A 91 6.27 -7.18 7.55
CA LEU A 91 7.41 -6.26 7.33
C LEU A 91 7.87 -5.54 8.59
N CYS A 92 6.92 -5.29 9.49
CA CYS A 92 7.14 -4.91 10.88
C CYS A 92 6.49 -5.95 11.79
#